data_AF-D3UX55-F1
#
_entry.id   AF-D3UX55-F1
#
_cell.length_a   1.000
_cell.length_b   1.000
_cell.length_c   1.000
_cell.angle_alpha   90.00
_cell.angle_beta   90.00
_cell.angle_gamma   90.00
#
_symmetry.space_group_name_H-M   'P 1'
#
loop_
_entity.id
_entity.type
_entity.pdbx_description
1 polymer ?
#
loop_
_entity_poly.entity_id
_entity_poly.type
_entity_poly.pdbx_seq_one_letter_code
_entity_poly.pdbx_strand_id
1 'polypeptide(L)' 'MIELAEDFVALPGGFGALEEFSEVFTWSMIGWNNKPCGTFNNFSIKD' A
#
# COMPACT_ATOMS: atom_id res chain seq x y z
N MET A 1 -0.04 -11.05 7.07
CA MET A 1 0.74 -10.49 5.95
C MET A 1 1.89 -9.62 6.44
N ILE A 2 1.67 -8.85 7.50
CA ILE A 2 2.58 -7.77 7.91
C ILE A 2 3.85 -8.23 8.63
N GLU A 3 3.84 -9.38 9.31
CA GLU A 3 5.04 -9.91 9.99
C GLU A 3 6.14 -10.36 9.02
N LEU A 4 5.77 -10.90 7.85
CA LEU A 4 6.71 -11.45 6.86
C LEU A 4 7.08 -10.47 5.73
N ALA A 5 6.32 -9.38 5.56
CA ALA A 5 6.59 -8.38 4.54
C ALA A 5 7.62 -7.36 5.05
N GLU A 6 8.60 -6.97 4.23
CA GLU A 6 9.55 -5.90 4.55
C GLU A 6 9.15 -4.55 3.93
N ASP A 7 8.34 -4.59 2.87
CA ASP A 7 7.83 -3.44 2.11
C ASP A 7 6.41 -3.78 1.60
N PHE A 8 5.58 -2.76 1.42
CA PHE A 8 4.22 -2.91 0.90
C PHE A 8 4.04 -2.10 -0.37
N VAL A 9 3.69 -2.80 -1.47
CA VAL A 9 3.32 -2.15 -2.72
C VAL A 9 1.86 -2.45 -3.06
N ALA A 10 1.05 -1.40 -3.18
CA ALA A 10 -0.30 -1.53 -3.71
C ALA A 10 -0.26 -1.42 -5.23
N LEU A 11 -0.60 -2.51 -5.91
CA LEU A 11 -0.79 -2.54 -7.37
C LEU A 11 -2.13 -1.89 -7.75
N PRO A 12 -2.27 -1.34 -8.97
CA PRO A 12 -3.53 -0.77 -9.42
C PRO A 12 -4.61 -1.87 -9.43
N GLY A 13 -5.72 -1.62 -8.74
CA GLY A 13 -6.78 -2.59 -8.53
C GLY A 13 -8.09 -1.93 -8.13
N GLY A 14 -9.12 -2.75 -7.87
CA GLY A 14 -10.41 -2.28 -7.38
C GLY A 14 -10.40 -1.94 -5.89
N PHE A 15 -11.60 -1.71 -5.32
CA PHE A 15 -11.77 -1.32 -3.92
C PHE A 15 -11.12 -2.27 -2.90
N GLY A 16 -11.05 -3.58 -3.19
CA GLY A 16 -10.39 -4.54 -2.29
C GLY A 16 -8.89 -4.30 -2.12
N ALA A 17 -8.19 -3.91 -3.19
CA ALA A 17 -6.76 -3.57 -3.09
C ALA A 17 -6.52 -2.27 -2.30
N LEU A 18 -7.49 -1.35 -2.34
CA LEU A 18 -7.46 -0.11 -1.57
C LEU A 18 -7.73 -0.36 -0.07
N GLU A 19 -8.62 -1.30 0.24
CA GLU A 19 -8.89 -1.72 1.62
C GLU A 19 -7.64 -2.34 2.25
N GLU A 20 -7.00 -3.30 1.57
CA GLU A 20 -5.75 -3.92 2.03
C GLU A 20 -4.64 -2.88 2.21
N PHE A 21 -4.51 -1.90 1.30
CA PHE A 21 -3.54 -0.81 1.44
C PHE A 21 -3.87 0.10 2.63
N SER A 22 -5.14 0.43 2.87
CA SER A 22 -5.57 1.30 3.97
C SER A 22 -5.25 0.71 5.33
N GLU A 23 -5.31 -0.61 5.48
CA GLU A 23 -4.95 -1.30 6.72
C GLU A 23 -3.46 -1.08 7.06
N VAL A 24 -2.57 -1.34 6.09
CA VAL A 24 -1.12 -1.18 6.31
C VAL A 24 -0.71 0.29 6.43
N PHE A 25 -1.33 1.16 5.64
CA PHE A 25 -1.08 2.61 5.67
C PHE A 25 -1.44 3.21 7.04
N THR A 26 -2.58 2.81 7.62
CA THR A 26 -3.00 3.29 8.94
C THR A 26 -2.03 2.85 10.03
N TRP A 27 -1.50 1.63 9.97
CA TRP A 27 -0.50 1.14 10.94
C TRP A 27 0.85 1.84 10.80
N SER A 28 1.21 2.27 9.58
CA SER A 28 2.36 3.15 9.36
C SER A 28 2.15 4.53 9.99
N MET A 29 0.94 5.07 9.89
CA MET A 29 0.60 6.40 10.40
C MET A 29 0.61 6.49 11.94
N ILE A 30 0.23 5.41 12.64
CA ILE A 30 0.28 5.33 14.11
C ILE A 30 1.66 4.88 14.64
N GLY A 31 2.65 4.68 13.76
CA GLY A 31 4.01 4.28 14.14
C GLY A 31 4.16 2.82 14.56
N TRP A 32 3.16 1.97 14.30
CA TRP A 32 3.22 0.54 14.60
C TRP A 32 4.03 -0.26 13.59
N ASN A 33 4.14 0.25 12.37
CA ASN A 33 4.89 -0.41 11.31
C ASN A 33 5.67 0.62 10.49
N ASN A 34 6.98 0.69 10.69
CA ASN A 34 7.86 1.64 10.00
C ASN A 34 8.36 1.12 8.65
N LYS A 35 7.65 0.15 8.06
CA LYS A 35 7.96 -0.42 6.77
C LYS A 35 7.50 0.53 5.67
N PRO A 36 8.31 0.75 4.63
CA PRO A 36 7.89 1.54 3.48
C PRO A 36 6.57 1.01 2.92
N CYS A 37 5.68 1.92 2.54
CA CYS A 37 4.44 1.59 1.84
C CYS A 37 4.29 2.53 0.64
N GLY A 38 4.07 1.98 -0.54
CA GLY A 38 3.98 2.70 -1.79
C GLY A 38 2.83 2.21 -2.65
N THR A 39 2.29 3.10 -3.49
CA THR A 39 1.35 2.71 -4.54
C THR A 39 2.12 2.66 -5.86
N PHE A 40 1.98 1.56 -6.61
CA PHE A 40 2.55 1.46 -7.94
C PHE A 40 1.58 2.09 -8.93
N ASN A 41 1.76 3.39 -9.16
CA ASN A 41 0.91 4.12 -10.08
C ASN A 41 1.42 3.98 -11.53
N ASN A 42 0.78 3.09 -12.30
CA ASN A 42 1.01 2.93 -13.74
C ASN A 42 0.10 3.84 -14.58
N PHE A 43 -0.32 5.01 -14.07
CA PHE A 43 -1.12 5.95 -14.85
C PHE A 43 -0.24 6.63 -15.91
N SER A 44 -0.06 5.95 -17.04
CA SER A 44 0.32 6.59 -18.29
C SER A 44 -0.84 7.48 -18.70
N ILE A 45 -0.80 8.75 -18.29
CA ILE A 45 -1.55 9.82 -18.94
C ILE A 45 -0.97 9.88 -20.35
N LYS A 46 -1.57 9.13 -21.27
CA LYS A 46 -1.56 9.55 -22.67
C LYS A 46 -2.75 10.48 -22.81
N ASP A 47 -2.43 11.70 -23.20
CA ASP A 47 -3.36 12.75 -23.63
C ASP A 47 -4.56 12.23 -24.43
#